data_AF-A0A4U6WZU1-F1
#
_entry.id   AF-A0A4U6WZU1-F1
#
_cell.length_a   1.000
_cell.length_b   1.000
_cell.length_c   1.000
_cell.angle_alpha   90.00
_cell.angle_beta   90.00
_cell.angle_gamma   90.00
#
_symmetry.space_group_name_H-M   'P 1'
#
loop_
_entity.id
_entity.type
_entity.pdbx_description
1 polymer ?
#
loop_
_entity_poly.entity_id
_entity_poly.type
_entity_poly.pdbx_seq_one_letter_code
_entity_poly.pdbx_strand_id
1 'polypeptide(L)'
;MAARRGGTVSASAAVPGIYQLIFITLEPILALLGAVMALHAPHQYLAGMTRNATPYADGTRFLYTQLGGGWLFFAFAEGVVLRLYDDLGLWRVVCAGMLLSDAAYCHGTAQAVGGWAVWLDRSTWTVEDYTVFFTTAPMVLVRVLILLGIGIGTGTGVPKETAGEEQHYLGEQQHYLGEQQYHLGEQQYYLGEKQDE
;
A
#
# COMPACT_ATOMS: atom_id res chain seq x y z
N MET A 1 23.90 15.14 -9.72
CA MET A 1 22.55 15.12 -10.32
C MET A 1 21.54 14.87 -9.20
N ALA A 2 20.98 15.92 -8.61
CA ALA A 2 19.88 15.79 -7.66
C ALA A 2 18.58 15.77 -8.46
N ALA A 3 17.97 14.59 -8.61
CA ALA A 3 16.64 14.48 -9.17
C ALA A 3 15.68 15.26 -8.27
N ARG A 4 14.99 16.26 -8.84
CA ARG A 4 13.86 16.93 -8.19
C ARG A 4 12.87 15.85 -7.76
N ARG A 5 12.75 15.57 -6.45
CA ARG A 5 11.61 14.84 -5.92
C ARG A 5 10.39 15.70 -6.19
N GLY A 6 9.57 15.30 -7.16
CA GLY A 6 8.19 15.76 -7.24
C GLY A 6 7.51 15.51 -5.89
N GLY A 7 6.50 16.32 -5.55
CA GLY A 7 5.82 16.26 -4.26
C GLY A 7 5.50 14.82 -3.85
N THR A 8 5.76 14.51 -2.58
CA THR A 8 5.50 13.19 -2.00
C THR A 8 4.01 12.88 -2.11
N VAL A 9 3.65 11.83 -2.86
CA VAL A 9 2.27 11.36 -2.97
C VAL A 9 1.93 10.61 -1.68
N SER A 10 0.90 11.06 -0.97
CA SER A 10 0.36 10.36 0.20
C SER A 10 -0.06 8.95 -0.20
N ALA A 11 0.49 7.95 0.49
CA ALA A 11 0.19 6.55 0.19
C ALA A 11 -1.23 6.18 0.65
N SER A 12 -1.62 6.63 1.85
CA SER A 12 -2.93 6.40 2.45
C SER A 12 -4.07 7.00 1.63
N ALA A 13 -3.83 8.11 0.94
CA ALA A 13 -4.78 8.71 -0.01
C ALA A 13 -4.81 8.00 -1.37
N ALA A 14 -3.66 7.51 -1.84
CA ALA A 14 -3.53 6.94 -3.19
C ALA A 14 -3.87 5.44 -3.25
N VAL A 15 -3.58 4.68 -2.20
CA VAL A 15 -3.72 3.22 -2.16
C VAL A 15 -5.16 2.86 -1.77
N PRO A 16 -5.86 1.95 -2.50
CA PRO A 16 -7.20 1.50 -2.13
C PRO A 16 -7.29 0.97 -0.70
N GLY A 17 -8.39 1.31 0.01
CA GLY A 17 -8.59 0.90 1.40
C GLY A 17 -8.54 -0.61 1.62
N ILE A 18 -8.97 -1.42 0.65
CA ILE A 18 -8.87 -2.88 0.72
C ILE A 18 -7.43 -3.38 0.73
N TYR A 19 -6.51 -2.71 0.01
CA TYR A 19 -5.09 -3.04 0.05
C TYR A 19 -4.50 -2.68 1.40
N GLN A 20 -4.85 -1.51 1.94
CA GLN A 20 -4.42 -1.10 3.27
C GLN A 20 -4.94 -2.04 4.37
N LEU A 21 -6.17 -2.52 4.27
CA LEU A 21 -6.71 -3.51 5.22
C LEU A 21 -5.87 -4.78 5.24
N ILE A 22 -5.55 -5.33 4.07
CA ILE A 22 -4.77 -6.57 3.96
C ILE A 22 -3.34 -6.35 4.45
N PHE A 23 -2.66 -5.36 3.89
CA PHE A 23 -1.22 -5.18 4.01
C PHE A 23 -0.79 -4.46 5.30
N ILE A 24 -1.58 -3.48 5.75
CA ILE A 24 -1.22 -2.70 6.95
C ILE A 24 -1.93 -3.25 8.18
N THR A 25 -3.10 -3.87 8.08
CA THR A 25 -3.83 -4.34 9.27
C THR A 25 -3.77 -5.84 9.48
N LEU A 26 -4.15 -6.65 8.49
CA LEU A 26 -4.22 -8.10 8.65
C LEU A 26 -2.83 -8.73 8.67
N GLU A 27 -1.96 -8.33 7.75
CA GLU A 27 -0.66 -8.93 7.58
C GLU A 27 0.25 -8.79 8.81
N PRO A 28 0.40 -7.63 9.46
CA PRO A 28 1.30 -7.50 10.60
C PRO A 28 0.88 -8.38 11.78
N ILE A 29 -0.43 -8.60 11.94
CA ILE A 29 -0.98 -9.49 12.96
C ILE A 29 -0.62 -10.94 12.62
N LEU A 30 -0.80 -11.36 11.37
CA LEU A 30 -0.48 -12.72 10.93
C LEU A 30 1.03 -13.00 10.98
N ALA A 31 1.85 -12.03 10.57
CA ALA A 31 3.30 -12.08 10.68
C ALA A 31 3.74 -12.18 12.15
N LEU A 32 3.13 -11.40 13.05
CA LEU A 32 3.41 -11.51 14.49
C LEU A 32 3.00 -12.89 15.05
N LEU A 33 1.83 -13.41 14.68
CA LEU A 33 1.37 -14.72 15.13
C LEU A 33 2.29 -15.85 14.65
N GLY A 34 2.73 -15.82 13.39
CA GLY A 34 3.66 -16.84 12.91
C GLY A 34 5.08 -16.66 13.43
N ALA A 35 5.51 -15.43 13.78
CA ALA A 35 6.73 -15.24 14.56
C ALA A 35 6.63 -15.91 15.93
N VAL A 36 5.51 -15.71 16.64
CA VAL A 36 5.25 -16.38 17.93
C VAL A 36 5.29 -17.89 17.76
N MET A 37 4.63 -18.43 16.72
CA MET A 37 4.63 -19.87 16.43
C MET A 37 6.04 -20.39 16.13
N ALA A 38 6.82 -19.72 15.28
CA ALA A 38 8.19 -20.12 14.98
C ALA A 38 9.10 -20.11 16.21
N LEU A 39 8.94 -19.12 17.10
CA LEU A 39 9.77 -18.97 18.29
C LEU A 39 9.40 -19.91 19.44
N HIS A 40 8.11 -20.20 19.62
CA HIS A 40 7.60 -20.93 20.79
C HIS A 40 7.12 -22.34 20.46
N ALA A 41 6.65 -22.57 19.24
CA ALA A 41 6.12 -23.86 18.78
C ALA A 41 6.70 -24.28 17.41
N PRO A 42 8.04 -24.34 17.25
CA PRO A 42 8.69 -24.64 15.97
C PRO A 42 8.31 -26.02 15.40
N HIS A 43 7.98 -26.98 16.27
CA HIS A 43 7.48 -28.29 15.87
C HIS A 43 6.12 -28.20 15.15
N GLN A 44 5.20 -27.34 15.63
CA GLN A 44 3.91 -27.12 14.99
C GLN A 44 4.08 -26.37 13.66
N TYR A 45 4.97 -25.38 13.64
CA TYR A 45 5.32 -24.66 12.41
C TYR A 45 5.81 -25.64 11.33
N LEU A 46 6.79 -26.49 11.65
CA LEU A 46 7.35 -27.47 10.73
C LEU A 46 6.30 -28.48 10.26
N ALA A 47 5.50 -28.99 11.20
CA ALA A 47 4.43 -29.94 10.93
C ALA A 47 3.44 -29.39 9.89
N GLY A 48 2.99 -28.14 10.07
CA GLY A 48 2.10 -27.47 9.12
C GLY A 48 2.73 -27.26 7.74
N MET A 49 4.03 -26.92 7.70
CA MET A 49 4.71 -26.61 6.43
C MET A 49 5.07 -27.87 5.62
N THR A 50 5.31 -28.99 6.29
CA THR A 50 5.76 -30.24 5.65
C THR A 50 4.69 -31.32 5.60
N ARG A 51 3.43 -30.99 5.96
CA ARG A 51 2.33 -31.97 6.10
C ARG A 51 2.69 -33.14 7.03
N ASN A 52 3.41 -32.84 8.13
CA ASN A 52 3.97 -33.82 9.06
C ASN A 52 4.98 -34.81 8.45
N ALA A 53 5.47 -34.59 7.22
CA ALA A 53 6.41 -35.50 6.57
C ALA A 53 7.82 -35.46 7.19
N THR A 54 8.20 -34.34 7.82
CA THR A 54 9.53 -34.14 8.41
C THR A 54 9.45 -34.03 9.92
N PRO A 55 10.13 -34.91 10.69
CA PRO A 55 10.16 -34.81 12.14
C PRO A 55 10.98 -33.59 12.58
N TYR A 56 10.51 -32.90 13.62
CA TYR A 56 11.24 -31.79 14.22
C TYR A 56 12.48 -32.29 14.97
N ALA A 57 13.60 -31.61 14.77
CA ALA A 57 14.87 -31.90 15.44
C ALA A 57 15.35 -30.68 16.23
N ASP A 58 15.55 -30.82 17.54
CA ASP A 58 15.92 -29.71 18.44
C ASP A 58 17.20 -28.97 18.01
N GLY A 59 18.16 -29.67 17.43
CA GLY A 59 19.39 -29.07 16.90
C GLY A 59 19.15 -28.04 15.79
N THR A 60 17.95 -27.99 15.18
CA THR A 60 17.57 -27.03 14.14
C THR A 60 16.83 -25.81 14.67
N ARG A 61 16.60 -25.70 16.00
CA ARG A 61 15.83 -24.60 16.63
C ARG A 61 16.28 -23.21 16.19
N PHE A 62 17.58 -23.02 15.99
CA PHE A 62 18.17 -21.75 15.56
C PHE A 62 17.63 -21.25 14.20
N LEU A 63 17.26 -22.16 13.28
CA LEU A 63 16.66 -21.79 11.99
C LEU A 63 15.28 -21.15 12.19
N TYR A 64 14.47 -21.69 13.10
CA TYR A 64 13.16 -21.13 13.43
C TYR A 64 13.26 -19.81 14.20
N THR A 65 14.33 -19.63 14.99
CA THR A 65 14.62 -18.32 15.60
C THR A 65 14.90 -17.25 14.55
N GLN A 66 15.71 -17.57 13.54
CA GLN A 66 15.97 -16.66 12.43
C GLN A 66 14.70 -16.38 11.61
N LEU A 67 13.91 -17.42 11.35
CA LEU A 67 12.61 -17.29 10.68
C LEU A 67 11.67 -16.38 11.46
N GLY A 68 11.50 -16.60 12.76
CA GLY A 68 10.68 -15.75 13.62
C GLY A 68 11.15 -14.29 13.61
N GLY A 69 12.46 -14.05 13.57
CA GLY A 69 13.04 -12.71 13.38
C GLY A 69 12.63 -12.06 12.05
N GLY A 70 12.63 -12.82 10.95
CA GLY A 70 12.15 -12.34 9.64
C GLY A 70 10.66 -11.96 9.65
N TRP A 71 9.83 -12.74 10.35
CA TRP A 71 8.40 -12.46 10.49
C TRP A 71 8.15 -11.22 11.37
N LEU A 72 8.94 -11.03 12.44
CA LEU A 72 8.90 -9.80 13.23
C LEU A 72 9.33 -8.58 12.41
N PHE A 73 10.30 -8.73 11.51
CA PHE A 73 10.72 -7.65 10.61
C PHE A 73 9.58 -7.22 9.68
N PHE A 74 8.84 -8.16 9.09
CA PHE A 74 7.62 -7.87 8.31
C PHE A 74 6.57 -7.15 9.16
N ALA A 75 6.25 -7.70 10.32
CA ALA A 75 5.28 -7.12 11.25
C ALA A 75 5.68 -5.70 11.68
N PHE A 76 6.96 -5.42 11.88
CA PHE A 76 7.44 -4.08 12.21
C PHE A 76 7.40 -3.12 11.01
N ALA A 77 7.83 -3.57 9.83
CA ALA A 77 7.84 -2.75 8.63
C ALA A 77 6.42 -2.25 8.30
N GLU A 78 5.44 -3.13 8.29
CA GLU A 78 4.06 -2.80 7.97
C GLU A 78 3.29 -2.22 9.18
N GLY A 79 3.52 -2.81 10.35
CA GLY A 79 2.92 -2.41 11.63
C GLY A 79 3.32 -1.02 12.07
N VAL A 80 4.56 -0.61 11.79
CA VAL A 80 5.16 0.62 12.31
C VAL A 80 5.63 1.53 11.17
N VAL A 81 6.57 1.07 10.34
CA VAL A 81 7.23 1.95 9.36
C VAL A 81 6.22 2.54 8.36
N LEU A 82 5.39 1.70 7.74
CA LEU A 82 4.43 2.18 6.74
C LEU A 82 3.31 3.05 7.31
N ARG A 83 3.03 2.95 8.62
CA ARG A 83 2.10 3.84 9.31
C ARG A 83 2.73 5.18 9.68
N LEU A 84 4.02 5.19 9.99
CA LEU A 84 4.74 6.42 10.36
C LEU A 84 5.08 7.27 9.14
N TYR A 85 5.26 6.64 7.97
CA TYR A 85 5.71 7.32 6.77
C TYR A 85 4.71 7.13 5.63
N ASP A 86 3.84 8.14 5.46
CA ASP A 86 2.79 8.16 4.45
C ASP A 86 3.30 8.63 3.06
N ASP A 87 4.28 7.91 2.52
CA ASP A 87 4.90 8.21 1.22
C ASP A 87 4.78 7.00 0.29
N LEU A 88 4.12 7.18 -0.87
CA LEU A 88 3.88 6.10 -1.83
C LEU A 88 5.17 5.52 -2.42
N GLY A 89 6.21 6.35 -2.60
CA GLY A 89 7.51 5.90 -3.06
C GLY A 89 8.19 4.99 -2.04
N LEU A 90 8.14 5.37 -0.76
CA LEU A 90 8.62 4.53 0.33
C LEU A 90 7.85 3.22 0.42
N TRP A 91 6.51 3.27 0.37
CA TRP A 91 5.67 2.07 0.40
C TRP A 91 6.06 1.10 -0.72
N ARG A 92 6.28 1.61 -1.94
CA ARG A 92 6.74 0.78 -3.06
C ARG A 92 8.11 0.17 -2.81
N VAL A 93 9.09 0.94 -2.31
CA VAL A 93 10.43 0.39 -2.02
C VAL A 93 10.37 -0.69 -0.94
N VAL A 94 9.57 -0.48 0.11
CA VAL A 94 9.36 -1.49 1.16
C VAL A 94 8.68 -2.73 0.59
N CYS A 95 7.58 -2.57 -0.16
CA CYS A 95 6.90 -3.68 -0.84
C CYS A 95 7.85 -4.48 -1.75
N ALA A 96 8.72 -3.80 -2.50
CA ALA A 96 9.71 -4.46 -3.35
C ALA A 96 10.72 -5.28 -2.55
N GLY A 97 11.21 -4.75 -1.43
CA GLY A 97 12.10 -5.50 -0.54
C GLY A 97 11.41 -6.73 0.06
N MET A 98 10.15 -6.59 0.49
CA MET A 98 9.37 -7.70 1.04
C MET A 98 9.09 -8.78 0.00
N LEU A 99 8.81 -8.40 -1.25
CA LEU A 99 8.58 -9.33 -2.36
C LEU A 99 9.76 -10.26 -2.66
N LEU A 100 10.99 -9.84 -2.37
CA LEU A 100 12.16 -10.71 -2.46
C LEU A 100 12.08 -11.85 -1.44
N SER A 101 11.68 -11.54 -0.21
CA SER A 101 11.47 -12.53 0.84
C SER A 101 10.24 -13.39 0.57
N ASP A 102 9.16 -12.81 0.04
CA ASP A 102 7.97 -13.57 -0.37
C ASP A 102 8.29 -14.61 -1.44
N ALA A 103 9.12 -14.25 -2.43
CA ALA A 103 9.54 -15.19 -3.48
C ALA A 103 10.30 -16.39 -2.88
N ALA A 104 11.21 -16.12 -1.94
CA ALA A 104 11.93 -17.17 -1.23
C ALA A 104 10.98 -18.02 -0.36
N TYR A 105 10.03 -17.39 0.33
CA TYR A 105 9.04 -18.07 1.17
C TYR A 105 8.13 -18.98 0.33
N CYS A 106 7.51 -18.46 -0.73
CA CYS A 106 6.67 -19.22 -1.65
C CYS A 106 7.43 -20.39 -2.30
N HIS A 107 8.71 -20.20 -2.62
CA HIS A 107 9.52 -21.31 -3.10
C HIS A 107 9.77 -22.36 -2.00
N GLY A 108 10.05 -21.92 -0.78
CA GLY A 108 10.24 -22.77 0.40
C GLY A 108 8.99 -23.59 0.75
N THR A 109 7.79 -23.02 0.67
CA THR A 109 6.53 -23.75 0.90
C THR A 109 6.35 -24.86 -0.13
N ALA A 110 6.65 -24.58 -1.41
CA ALA A 110 6.61 -25.59 -2.45
C ALA A 110 7.67 -26.68 -2.23
N GLN A 111 8.91 -26.31 -1.86
CA GLN A 111 9.96 -27.28 -1.54
C GLN A 111 9.57 -28.20 -0.38
N ALA A 112 8.92 -27.66 0.65
CA ALA A 112 8.54 -28.40 1.85
C ALA A 112 7.59 -29.58 1.59
N VAL A 113 6.83 -29.54 0.50
CA VAL A 113 5.90 -30.62 0.10
C VAL A 113 6.39 -31.45 -1.09
N GLY A 114 7.64 -31.28 -1.53
CA GLY A 114 8.23 -32.04 -2.64
C GLY A 114 8.28 -31.30 -3.98
N GLY A 115 8.00 -29.99 -4.00
CA GLY A 115 8.18 -29.10 -5.14
C GLY A 115 6.88 -28.53 -5.71
N TRP A 116 7.03 -27.63 -6.69
CA TRP A 116 5.92 -26.89 -7.29
C TRP A 116 4.85 -27.77 -7.92
N ALA A 117 5.21 -28.91 -8.51
CA ALA A 117 4.24 -29.83 -9.10
C ALA A 117 3.23 -30.36 -8.07
N VAL A 118 3.71 -30.69 -6.86
CA VAL A 118 2.86 -31.14 -5.75
C VAL A 118 2.09 -29.97 -5.17
N TRP A 119 2.75 -28.83 -4.96
CA TRP A 119 2.11 -27.64 -4.40
C TRP A 119 1.01 -27.07 -5.29
N LEU A 120 1.15 -27.12 -6.62
CA LEU A 120 0.14 -26.61 -7.54
C LEU A 120 -1.04 -27.57 -7.72
N ASP A 121 -0.89 -28.86 -7.35
CA ASP A 121 -1.99 -29.81 -7.33
C ASP A 121 -2.89 -29.61 -6.09
N ARG A 122 -3.88 -28.74 -6.27
CA ARG A 122 -4.90 -28.37 -5.29
C ARG A 122 -5.73 -29.55 -4.78
N SER A 123 -5.77 -30.68 -5.50
CA SER A 123 -6.52 -31.86 -5.06
C SER A 123 -5.89 -32.56 -3.85
N THR A 124 -4.59 -32.32 -3.64
CA THR A 124 -3.79 -32.92 -2.56
C THR A 124 -3.66 -32.02 -1.34
N TRP A 125 -4.30 -30.85 -1.34
CA TRP A 125 -4.10 -29.85 -0.30
C TRP A 125 -4.75 -30.26 1.02
N THR A 126 -3.98 -30.14 2.10
CA THR A 126 -4.48 -30.25 3.46
C THR A 126 -5.06 -28.92 3.95
N VAL A 127 -5.67 -28.91 5.14
CA VAL A 127 -6.18 -27.68 5.77
C VAL A 127 -5.04 -26.69 6.03
N GLU A 128 -3.86 -27.20 6.37
CA GLU A 128 -2.65 -26.42 6.59
C GLU A 128 -2.19 -25.75 5.29
N ASP A 129 -2.24 -26.44 4.14
CA ASP A 129 -1.89 -25.85 2.84
C ASP A 129 -2.81 -24.67 2.49
N TYR A 130 -4.13 -24.82 2.71
CA TYR A 130 -5.07 -23.72 2.55
C TYR A 130 -4.75 -22.56 3.50
N THR A 131 -4.39 -22.85 4.74
CA THR A 131 -4.02 -21.83 5.73
C THR A 131 -2.78 -21.06 5.29
N VAL A 132 -1.74 -21.75 4.83
CA VAL A 132 -0.52 -21.14 4.28
C VAL A 132 -0.85 -20.29 3.06
N PHE A 133 -1.66 -20.82 2.12
CA PHE A 133 -2.04 -20.08 0.92
C PHE A 133 -2.82 -18.80 1.23
N PHE A 134 -3.86 -18.87 2.06
CA PHE A 134 -4.71 -17.71 2.34
C PHE A 134 -4.05 -16.68 3.25
N THR A 135 -3.05 -17.06 4.05
CA THR A 135 -2.25 -16.12 4.85
C THR A 135 -1.04 -15.57 4.10
N THR A 136 -0.80 -15.98 2.85
CA THR A 136 0.35 -15.53 2.05
C THR A 136 -0.05 -14.89 0.72
N ALA A 137 -0.91 -15.55 -0.06
CA ALA A 137 -1.23 -15.13 -1.43
C ALA A 137 -1.87 -13.74 -1.52
N PRO A 138 -2.83 -13.35 -0.64
CA PRO A 138 -3.40 -11.99 -0.68
C PRO A 138 -2.37 -10.90 -0.43
N MET A 139 -1.43 -11.15 0.49
CA MET A 139 -0.36 -10.23 0.88
C MET A 139 0.60 -9.99 -0.29
N VAL A 140 1.08 -11.09 -0.88
CA VAL A 140 1.94 -11.06 -2.08
C VAL A 140 1.24 -10.33 -3.22
N LEU A 141 -0.03 -10.65 -3.46
CA LEU A 141 -0.81 -10.01 -4.51
C LEU A 141 -0.91 -8.50 -4.29
N VAL A 142 -1.26 -8.03 -3.09
CA VAL A 142 -1.38 -6.60 -2.79
C VAL A 142 -0.04 -5.88 -3.01
N ARG A 143 1.08 -6.46 -2.55
CA ARG A 143 2.41 -5.87 -2.79
C ARG A 143 2.72 -5.75 -4.29
N VAL A 144 2.40 -6.78 -5.09
CA VAL A 144 2.54 -6.74 -6.55
C VAL A 144 1.67 -5.64 -7.17
N LEU A 145 0.41 -5.52 -6.77
CA LEU A 145 -0.51 -4.50 -7.29
C LEU A 145 -0.02 -3.07 -6.97
N ILE A 146 0.48 -2.84 -5.75
CA ILE A 146 1.07 -1.54 -5.34
C ILE A 146 2.30 -1.19 -6.19
N LEU A 147 3.19 -2.17 -6.43
CA LEU A 147 4.37 -1.96 -7.27
C LEU A 147 4.01 -1.64 -8.71
N LEU A 148 3.07 -2.39 -9.29
CA LEU A 148 2.60 -2.18 -10.65
C LEU A 148 1.73 -0.91 -10.79
N GLY A 149 1.34 -0.29 -9.67
CA GLY A 149 0.47 0.88 -9.67
C GLY A 149 -0.98 0.58 -10.05
N ILE A 150 -1.39 -0.68 -9.95
CA ILE A 150 -2.76 -1.11 -10.28
C ILE A 150 -3.68 -0.65 -9.14
N GLY A 151 -4.74 0.09 -9.51
CA GLY A 151 -5.71 0.62 -8.55
C GLY A 151 -5.22 1.83 -7.74
N ILE A 152 -4.02 2.36 -8.00
CA ILE A 152 -3.47 3.51 -7.27
C ILE A 152 -4.05 4.82 -7.82
N GLY A 153 -4.73 5.57 -6.97
CA GLY A 153 -5.23 6.91 -7.27
C GLY A 153 -4.09 7.90 -7.34
N THR A 154 -3.68 8.30 -8.53
CA THR A 154 -2.80 9.46 -8.70
C THR A 154 -3.63 10.70 -8.35
N GLY A 155 -3.25 11.42 -7.30
CA GLY A 155 -3.89 12.67 -6.85
C GLY A 155 -3.75 13.82 -7.85
N THR A 156 -4.22 13.65 -9.08
CA THR A 156 -4.53 14.73 -10.03
C THR A 156 -6.01 15.11 -9.98
N GLY A 157 -6.72 14.68 -8.93
CA GLY A 157 -7.96 15.32 -8.54
C GLY A 157 -7.61 16.58 -7.78
N VAL A 158 -7.67 17.74 -8.44
CA VAL A 158 -8.01 18.97 -7.71
C VAL A 158 -9.23 18.61 -6.86
N PRO A 159 -9.22 18.80 -5.53
CA PRO A 159 -10.40 18.51 -4.73
C PRO A 159 -11.56 19.28 -5.37
N LYS A 160 -12.67 18.60 -5.68
CA LYS A 160 -13.83 19.24 -6.32
C LYS A 160 -14.30 20.47 -5.54
N GLU A 161 -14.02 20.51 -4.24
CA GLU A 161 -14.23 21.64 -3.34
C GLU A 161 -13.34 22.84 -3.69
N THR A 162 -12.02 22.66 -3.82
CA THR A 162 -11.08 23.76 -4.11
C THR A 162 -11.25 24.30 -5.53
N ALA A 163 -11.58 23.43 -6.49
CA ALA A 163 -11.94 23.86 -7.84
C ALA A 163 -13.25 24.67 -7.88
N GLY A 164 -14.22 24.30 -7.03
CA GLY A 164 -15.48 25.04 -6.87
C GLY A 164 -15.28 26.41 -6.22
N GLU A 165 -14.41 26.49 -5.21
CA GLU A 165 -14.04 27.74 -4.55
C GLU A 165 -13.29 28.68 -5.49
N GLU A 166 -12.28 28.20 -6.24
CA GLU A 166 -11.58 29.02 -7.24
C GLU A 166 -12.53 29.54 -8.33
N GLN A 167 -13.45 28.70 -8.82
CA GLN A 167 -14.45 29.13 -9.79
C GLN A 167 -15.41 30.18 -9.22
N HIS A 168 -15.79 30.05 -7.95
CA HIS A 168 -16.62 31.04 -7.26
C HIS A 168 -15.89 32.39 -7.10
N TYR A 169 -14.63 32.37 -6.64
CA TYR A 169 -13.82 33.59 -6.50
C TYR A 169 -13.54 34.29 -7.85
N LEU A 170 -13.27 33.50 -8.90
CA LEU A 170 -13.10 34.04 -10.25
C LEU A 170 -14.40 34.63 -10.79
N GLY A 171 -15.55 34.01 -10.49
CA GLY A 171 -16.87 34.53 -10.84
C GLY A 171 -17.17 35.86 -10.16
N GLU A 172 -16.88 35.99 -8.86
CA GLU A 172 -17.05 37.27 -8.15
C GLU A 172 -16.12 38.35 -8.70
N GLN A 173 -14.85 38.05 -8.97
CA GLN A 173 -13.93 39.03 -9.56
C GLN A 173 -14.40 39.54 -10.92
N GLN A 174 -14.92 38.65 -11.78
CA GLN A 174 -15.48 39.05 -13.07
C GLN A 174 -16.71 39.95 -12.91
N HIS A 175 -17.57 39.66 -11.91
CA HIS A 175 -18.71 40.51 -11.59
C HIS A 175 -18.28 41.91 -11.13
N TYR A 176 -17.30 42.00 -10.22
CA TYR A 176 -16.75 43.28 -9.76
C TYR A 176 -16.10 44.10 -10.87
N LEU A 177 -15.37 43.44 -11.79
CA LEU A 177 -14.78 44.11 -12.95
C LEU A 177 -15.85 44.63 -13.91
N GLY A 178 -16.94 43.89 -14.11
CA GLY A 178 -18.08 44.32 -14.92
C GLY A 178 -18.77 45.56 -14.36
N GLU A 179 -19.02 45.59 -13.04
CA GLU A 179 -19.57 46.76 -12.35
C GLU A 179 -18.67 48.00 -12.48
N GLN A 180 -17.36 47.84 -12.31
CA GLN A 180 -16.42 48.95 -12.50
C GLN A 180 -16.43 49.49 -13.92
N GLN A 181 -16.46 48.62 -14.93
CA GLN A 181 -16.54 49.04 -16.33
C GLN A 181 -17.85 49.77 -16.64
N TYR A 182 -18.97 49.30 -16.08
CA TYR A 182 -20.26 49.98 -16.21
C TYR A 182 -20.21 51.41 -15.66
N HIS A 183 -19.71 51.58 -14.42
CA HIS A 183 -19.57 52.90 -13.81
C HIS A 183 -18.59 53.82 -14.54
N LEU A 184 -17.50 53.27 -15.08
CA LEU A 184 -16.56 54.03 -15.90
C LEU A 184 -17.22 54.52 -17.19
N GLY A 185 -18.05 53.67 -17.81
CA GLY A 185 -18.84 54.01 -19.00
C GLY A 185 -19.85 55.11 -18.74
N GLU A 186 -20.57 55.06 -17.61
CA GLU A 186 -21.48 56.16 -17.23
C GLU A 186 -20.74 57.48 -16.99
N GLN A 187 -19.60 57.46 -16.30
CA GLN A 187 -18.81 58.67 -16.08
C GLN A 187 -18.35 59.30 -17.40
N GLN A 188 -17.91 58.48 -18.35
CA GLN A 188 -17.52 58.95 -19.69
C GLN A 188 -18.71 59.53 -20.47
N TYR A 189 -19.89 58.91 -20.38
CA TYR A 189 -21.11 59.41 -20.99
C TYR A 189 -21.47 60.82 -20.47
N TYR A 190 -21.51 61.00 -19.14
CA TYR A 190 -21.81 62.31 -18.53
C TYR A 190 -20.72 63.36 -18.77
N LEU A 191 -19.45 62.95 -18.94
CA LEU A 191 -18.36 63.85 -19.32
C LEU A 191 -18.44 64.29 -20.79
N GLY A 192 -18.93 63.41 -21.67
CA GLY A 192 -19.18 63.72 -23.08
C GLY A 192 -20.33 64.71 -23.26
N GLU A 193 -21.46 64.50 -22.58
CA GLU A 193 -22.59 65.45 -22.63
C GLU A 193 -22.20 66.86 -22.16
N LYS A 194 -21.31 66.98 -21.17
CA LYS A 194 -20.82 68.29 -20.68
C LYS A 194 -19.85 69.01 -21.60
N GLN A 195 -19.32 68.36 -22.64
CA GLN A 195 -18.43 68.99 -23.62
C GLN A 195 -19.19 69.48 -24.87
N ASP A 196 -20.43 69.03 -25.05
CA ASP A 196 -21.30 69.37 -26.18
C ASP A 196 -22.32 70.50 -25.85
N GLU A 197 -22.33 71.01 -24.61
CA GLU A 197 -23.03 72.25 -24.17
C GLU A 197 -22.12 73.49 -24.24
#